data_AF-A0A954I8Q3-F1
#
_entry.id   AF-A0A954I8Q3-F1
#
_cell.length_a   1.000
_cell.length_b   1.000
_cell.length_c   1.000
_cell.angle_alpha   90.00
_cell.angle_beta   90.00
_cell.angle_gamma   90.00
#
_symmetry.space_group_name_H-M   'P 1'
#
loop_
_entity.id
_entity.type
_entity.pdbx_description
1 polymer ?
#
loop_
_entity_poly.entity_id
_entity_poly.type
_entity_poly.pdbx_seq_one_letter_code
_entity_poly.pdbx_strand_id
1 'polypeptide(L)'
;MKSEHLSGLQWVRSLADMIVCFVLAVMLLRGFVLEGYLISTGSMAPRLRGFHKRVVCPSCDYVFAFGTSFDDSVADDERPVDDSRSLATCPNCGQPDIRVAAVPISHGDQLLVQKHVYEFRQPRRWEPIVFRNPAQPAEAYVKRVVGLPGEQIQIIDGDVYINGHLS
;
A
#
# COMPACT_ATOMS: atom_id res chain seq x y z
N MET A 1 42.04 -2.36 -45.70
CA MET A 1 40.75 -1.61 -45.68
C MET A 1 39.48 -2.47 -45.64
N LYS A 2 39.51 -3.82 -45.76
CA LYS A 2 38.30 -4.66 -45.66
C LYS A 2 38.02 -5.20 -44.25
N SER A 3 39.03 -5.21 -43.37
CA SER A 3 38.92 -5.69 -41.98
C SER A 3 38.19 -4.71 -41.05
N GLU A 4 38.40 -3.40 -41.21
CA GLU A 4 37.78 -2.37 -40.35
C GLU A 4 36.28 -2.21 -40.59
N HIS A 5 35.81 -2.53 -41.80
CA HIS A 5 34.39 -2.48 -42.15
C HIS A 5 33.59 -3.66 -41.56
N LEU A 6 34.22 -4.83 -41.36
CA LEU A 6 33.58 -5.98 -40.71
C LEU A 6 33.50 -5.80 -39.19
N SER A 7 34.51 -5.20 -38.56
CA SER A 7 34.49 -4.92 -37.11
C SER A 7 33.44 -3.87 -36.74
N GLY A 8 33.24 -2.84 -37.58
CA GLY A 8 32.19 -1.84 -37.37
C GLY A 8 30.79 -2.44 -37.43
N LEU A 9 30.51 -3.30 -38.41
CA LEU A 9 29.20 -3.94 -38.55
C LEU A 9 28.93 -4.99 -37.45
N GLN A 10 29.97 -5.71 -37.02
CA GLN A 10 29.87 -6.62 -35.86
C GLN A 10 29.62 -5.85 -34.57
N TRP A 11 30.30 -4.72 -34.35
CA TRP A 11 30.09 -3.89 -33.17
C TRP A 11 28.67 -3.31 -33.11
N VAL A 12 28.13 -2.86 -34.25
CA VAL A 12 26.73 -2.39 -34.35
C VAL A 12 25.74 -3.50 -34.04
N ARG A 13 25.98 -4.74 -34.52
CA ARG A 13 25.12 -5.89 -34.19
C ARG A 13 25.17 -6.24 -32.71
N SER A 14 26.36 -6.31 -32.12
CA SER A 14 26.51 -6.58 -30.68
C SER A 14 25.83 -5.51 -29.82
N LEU A 15 25.91 -4.23 -30.22
CA LEU A 15 25.18 -3.15 -29.55
C LEU A 15 23.66 -3.32 -29.67
N ALA A 16 23.16 -3.67 -30.87
CA ALA A 16 21.74 -3.92 -31.08
C ALA A 16 21.24 -5.09 -30.21
N ASP A 17 21.98 -6.20 -30.16
CA ASP A 17 21.63 -7.36 -29.34
C ASP A 17 21.62 -7.02 -27.84
N MET A 18 22.60 -6.23 -27.37
CA MET A 18 22.63 -5.74 -25.99
C MET A 18 21.43 -4.85 -25.66
N ILE A 19 21.04 -3.96 -26.59
CA ILE A 19 19.85 -3.11 -26.44
C ILE A 19 18.58 -3.97 -26.38
N VAL A 20 18.44 -4.96 -27.28
CA VAL A 20 17.28 -5.85 -27.31
C VAL A 20 17.19 -6.67 -26.01
N CYS A 21 18.30 -7.28 -25.57
CA CYS A 21 18.36 -8.00 -24.31
C CYS A 21 18.02 -7.11 -23.11
N PHE A 22 18.51 -5.87 -23.10
CA PHE A 22 18.20 -4.90 -22.05
C PHE A 22 16.72 -4.52 -22.04
N VAL A 23 16.13 -4.24 -23.21
CA VAL A 23 14.70 -3.92 -23.34
C VAL A 23 13.82 -5.10 -22.92
N LEU A 24 14.16 -6.32 -23.35
CA LEU A 24 13.45 -7.53 -22.94
C LEU A 24 13.56 -7.76 -21.43
N ALA A 25 14.75 -7.59 -20.85
CA ALA A 25 14.94 -7.70 -19.41
C ALA A 25 14.12 -6.64 -18.65
N VAL A 26 14.08 -5.38 -19.11
CA VAL A 26 13.27 -4.32 -18.52
C VAL A 26 11.77 -4.60 -18.66
N MET A 27 11.31 -5.10 -19.81
CA MET A 27 9.91 -5.48 -20.02
C MET A 27 9.50 -6.65 -19.14
N LEU A 28 10.34 -7.67 -18.99
CA LEU A 28 10.10 -8.79 -18.08
C LEU A 28 10.10 -8.31 -16.62
N LEU A 29 11.06 -7.47 -16.22
CA LEU A 29 11.13 -6.92 -14.87
C LEU A 29 9.88 -6.07 -14.54
N ARG A 30 9.50 -5.16 -15.44
CA ARG A 30 8.33 -4.28 -15.26
C ARG A 30 7.00 -5.02 -15.37
N GLY A 31 6.91 -6.00 -16.27
CA GLY A 31 5.68 -6.78 -16.46
C GLY A 31 5.44 -7.78 -15.33
N PHE A 32 6.50 -8.42 -14.82
CA PHE A 32 6.38 -9.61 -13.99
C PHE A 32 6.58 -9.35 -12.49
N VAL A 33 7.34 -8.32 -12.08
CA VAL A 33 7.89 -8.29 -10.70
C VAL A 33 7.54 -7.06 -9.88
N LEU A 34 7.53 -5.84 -10.44
CA LEU A 34 7.39 -4.64 -9.60
C LEU A 34 6.44 -3.58 -10.19
N GLU A 35 5.19 -3.61 -9.76
CA GLU A 35 4.43 -2.36 -9.60
C GLU A 35 4.45 -1.99 -8.12
N GLY A 36 5.00 -0.83 -7.80
CA GLY A 36 4.87 -0.25 -6.47
C GLY A 36 3.44 0.25 -6.28
N TYR A 37 2.77 -0.25 -5.24
CA TYR A 37 1.47 0.24 -4.86
C TYR A 37 1.63 1.16 -3.64
N LEU A 38 1.25 2.43 -3.82
CA LEU A 38 1.04 3.36 -2.71
C LEU A 38 -0.33 3.07 -2.11
N ILE A 39 -0.38 2.87 -0.81
CA ILE A 39 -1.63 2.56 -0.10
C ILE A 39 -2.20 3.84 0.45
N SER A 40 -3.37 4.22 -0.05
CA SER A 40 -4.06 5.44 0.36
C SER A 40 -4.75 5.32 1.73
N THR A 41 -4.98 4.10 2.24
CA THR A 41 -5.91 3.89 3.38
C THR A 41 -5.24 3.37 4.66
N GLY A 42 -5.62 3.94 5.81
CA GLY A 42 -5.24 3.48 7.15
C GLY A 42 -6.09 2.33 7.71
N SER A 43 -6.94 1.70 6.88
CA SER A 43 -7.90 0.67 7.34
C SER A 43 -7.27 -0.65 7.83
N MET A 44 -5.96 -0.80 7.66
CA MET A 44 -5.15 -1.93 8.13
C MET A 44 -4.30 -1.58 9.36
N ALA A 45 -4.49 -0.40 9.95
CA ALA A 45 -3.84 -0.03 11.20
C ALA A 45 -4.21 -1.05 12.31
N PRO A 46 -3.28 -1.39 13.21
CA PRO A 46 -1.93 -0.82 13.32
C PRO A 46 -0.88 -1.44 12.39
N ARG A 47 -1.20 -2.54 11.66
CA ARG A 47 -0.22 -3.36 10.95
C ARG A 47 0.26 -2.78 9.61
N LEU A 48 -0.60 -2.05 8.90
CA LEU A 48 -0.20 -1.25 7.75
C LEU A 48 -0.74 0.15 7.94
N ARG A 49 0.18 1.11 8.00
CA ARG A 49 -0.16 2.50 8.23
C ARG A 49 -0.27 3.20 6.89
N GLY A 50 -1.43 3.79 6.63
CA GLY A 50 -1.57 4.76 5.55
C GLY A 50 -0.97 6.11 5.94
N PHE A 51 -1.44 7.17 5.29
CA PHE A 51 -1.11 8.54 5.67
C PHE A 51 -1.49 8.80 7.14
N HIS A 52 -0.52 9.24 7.93
CA HIS A 52 -0.74 9.46 9.34
C HIS A 52 0.19 10.52 9.92
N LYS A 53 -0.26 11.16 11.00
CA LYS A 53 0.53 12.04 11.83
C LYS A 53 1.01 11.27 13.06
N ARG A 54 2.29 11.41 13.42
CA ARG A 54 2.85 10.83 14.65
C ARG A 54 2.66 11.82 15.79
N VAL A 55 1.72 11.53 16.67
CA VAL A 55 1.29 12.44 17.74
C VAL A 55 1.84 11.95 19.07
N VAL A 56 2.36 12.88 19.87
CA VAL A 56 2.79 12.62 21.26
C VAL A 56 1.76 13.23 22.19
N CYS A 57 1.25 12.42 23.12
CA CYS A 57 0.28 12.92 24.10
C CYS A 57 0.98 13.82 25.14
N PRO A 58 0.53 15.06 25.38
CA PRO A 58 1.13 15.95 26.37
C PRO A 58 0.93 15.47 27.82
N SER A 59 -0.10 14.65 28.09
CA SER A 59 -0.46 14.23 29.44
C SER A 59 0.24 12.93 29.89
N CYS A 60 0.51 12.00 28.97
CA CYS A 60 1.08 10.68 29.32
C CYS A 60 2.28 10.25 28.45
N ASP A 61 2.75 11.13 27.55
CA ASP A 61 3.88 10.89 26.65
C ASP A 61 3.72 9.68 25.69
N TYR A 62 2.51 9.15 25.58
CA TYR A 62 2.20 8.04 24.66
C TYR A 62 2.23 8.51 23.21
N VAL A 63 2.98 7.79 22.37
CA VAL A 63 3.11 8.06 20.95
C VAL A 63 2.16 7.19 20.15
N PHE A 64 1.28 7.83 19.36
CA PHE A 64 0.30 7.13 18.54
C PHE A 64 0.21 7.70 17.13
N ALA A 65 -0.33 6.92 16.21
CA ALA A 65 -0.62 7.35 14.85
C ALA A 65 -2.05 7.85 14.74
N PHE A 66 -2.22 9.06 14.22
CA PHE A 66 -3.51 9.63 13.86
C PHE A 66 -3.65 9.60 12.33
N GLY A 67 -4.61 8.83 11.82
CA GLY A 67 -4.81 8.66 10.38
C GLY A 67 -5.36 9.94 9.72
N THR A 68 -4.83 10.29 8.55
CA THR A 68 -5.31 11.41 7.73
C THR A 68 -5.79 10.88 6.38
N SER A 69 -6.80 11.51 5.78
CA SER A 69 -7.26 11.14 4.43
C SER A 69 -6.22 11.57 3.37
N PHE A 70 -6.16 10.86 2.24
CA PHE A 70 -5.32 11.23 1.10
C PHE A 70 -5.66 12.65 0.59
N ASP A 71 -6.93 13.02 0.63
CA ASP A 71 -7.42 14.35 0.21
C ASP A 71 -6.80 15.51 1.00
N ASP A 72 -6.31 15.28 2.23
CA ASP A 72 -5.68 16.32 3.03
C ASP A 72 -4.26 16.66 2.56
N SER A 73 -3.66 15.82 1.71
CA SER A 73 -2.32 16.04 1.12
C SER A 73 -2.35 16.82 -0.20
N VAL A 74 -3.54 16.94 -0.81
CA VAL A 74 -3.82 17.84 -1.95
C VAL A 74 -4.60 19.05 -1.42
N ALA A 75 -4.06 19.68 -0.39
CA ALA A 75 -4.44 21.03 -0.03
C ALA A 75 -3.76 21.98 -1.03
N ASP A 76 -4.27 21.97 -2.27
CA ASP A 76 -4.29 23.22 -3.03
C ASP A 76 -5.21 24.18 -2.26
N ASP A 77 -4.61 25.33 -1.99
CA ASP A 77 -4.96 26.47 -1.15
C ASP A 77 -6.39 27.04 -1.31
N GLU A 78 -7.49 26.31 -1.06
CA GLU A 78 -8.83 26.94 -1.12
C GLU A 78 -10.05 26.24 -0.45
N ARG A 79 -9.92 25.10 0.24
CA ARG A 79 -11.05 24.55 1.04
C ARG A 79 -10.93 24.93 2.52
N PRO A 80 -12.03 25.36 3.18
CA PRO A 80 -12.01 25.63 4.62
C PRO A 80 -11.57 24.37 5.35
N VAL A 81 -10.43 24.47 6.04
CA VAL A 81 -9.93 23.40 6.92
C VAL A 81 -10.95 23.23 8.04
N ASP A 82 -11.72 22.15 7.98
CA ASP A 82 -12.63 21.76 9.05
C ASP A 82 -11.80 21.39 10.30
N ASP A 83 -11.72 22.33 11.24
CA ASP A 83 -10.86 22.25 12.44
C ASP A 83 -11.22 21.05 13.35
N SER A 84 -12.39 20.43 13.14
CA SER A 84 -12.81 19.22 13.83
C SER A 84 -12.02 17.97 13.40
N ARG A 85 -11.36 17.97 12.23
CA ARG A 85 -10.43 16.90 11.78
C ARG A 85 -9.00 17.06 12.32
N SER A 86 -8.68 18.19 12.98
CA SER A 86 -7.37 18.50 13.55
C SER A 86 -7.20 18.13 15.03
N LEU A 87 -8.20 17.48 15.64
CA LEU A 87 -8.20 17.10 17.05
C LEU A 87 -8.14 15.57 17.20
N ALA A 88 -7.23 15.09 18.06
CA ALA A 88 -7.06 13.68 18.37
C ALA A 88 -7.35 13.42 19.85
N THR A 89 -7.91 12.24 20.14
CA THR A 89 -8.04 11.72 21.52
C THR A 89 -6.96 10.68 21.77
N CYS A 90 -6.27 10.77 22.91
CA CYS A 90 -5.24 9.79 23.26
C CYS A 90 -5.86 8.42 23.56
N PRO A 91 -5.44 7.34 22.88
CA PRO A 91 -5.97 5.99 23.15
C PRO A 91 -5.43 5.38 24.45
N ASN A 92 -4.44 6.00 25.09
CA ASN A 92 -3.84 5.51 26.35
C ASN A 92 -4.51 6.13 27.58
N CYS A 93 -4.48 7.47 27.70
CA CYS A 93 -5.03 8.16 28.88
C CYS A 93 -6.39 8.85 28.65
N GLY A 94 -6.91 8.84 27.43
CA GLY A 94 -8.19 9.47 27.09
C GLY A 94 -8.15 11.00 26.99
N GLN A 95 -6.97 11.64 27.02
CA GLN A 95 -6.85 13.10 26.84
C GLN A 95 -7.54 13.53 25.53
N PRO A 96 -8.59 14.37 25.60
CA PRO A 96 -9.25 14.88 24.41
C PRO A 96 -8.49 16.09 23.83
N ASP A 97 -8.91 16.52 22.63
CA ASP A 97 -8.54 17.79 22.00
C ASP A 97 -7.04 18.01 21.79
N ILE A 98 -6.29 16.95 21.51
CA ILE A 98 -4.89 17.07 21.14
C ILE A 98 -4.83 17.67 19.73
N ARG A 99 -4.30 18.90 19.62
CA ARG A 99 -4.14 19.57 18.32
C ARG A 99 -3.05 18.90 17.48
N VAL A 100 -3.45 18.35 16.34
CA VAL A 100 -2.55 17.67 15.39
C VAL A 100 -2.33 18.47 14.11
N ALA A 101 -2.88 19.68 13.99
CA ALA A 101 -2.76 20.52 12.79
C ALA A 101 -1.30 20.73 12.36
N ALA A 102 -0.43 21.12 13.30
CA ALA A 102 0.98 21.42 13.05
C ALA A 102 1.89 20.18 12.90
N VAL A 103 1.39 18.97 13.15
CA VAL A 103 2.20 17.74 13.06
C VAL A 103 2.36 17.34 11.57
N PRO A 104 3.59 17.08 11.09
CA PRO A 104 3.81 16.70 9.70
C PRO A 104 3.17 15.36 9.36
N ILE A 105 2.65 15.25 8.14
CA ILE A 105 2.04 14.03 7.60
C ILE A 105 3.15 13.07 7.15
N SER A 106 3.06 11.82 7.58
CA SER A 106 3.90 10.72 7.10
C SER A 106 3.17 9.97 5.98
N HIS A 107 3.89 9.61 4.92
CA HIS A 107 3.35 8.93 3.72
C HIS A 107 2.90 7.47 3.95
N GLY A 108 3.11 6.93 5.15
CA GLY A 108 2.74 5.55 5.49
C GLY A 108 3.68 4.51 4.89
N ASP A 109 3.21 3.27 4.91
CA ASP A 109 3.96 2.10 4.45
C ASP A 109 3.83 1.93 2.93
N GLN A 110 4.95 1.63 2.27
CA GLN A 110 5.00 1.30 0.85
C GLN A 110 5.11 -0.21 0.69
N LEU A 111 4.22 -0.82 -0.10
CA LEU A 111 4.24 -2.27 -0.32
C LEU A 111 4.72 -2.63 -1.72
N LEU A 112 5.57 -3.64 -1.76
CA LEU A 112 5.88 -4.37 -2.97
C LEU A 112 4.94 -5.58 -3.11
N VAL A 113 4.22 -5.67 -4.22
CA VAL A 113 3.18 -6.68 -4.43
C VAL A 113 3.59 -7.64 -5.53
N GLN A 114 3.61 -8.94 -5.22
CA GLN A 114 3.74 -10.00 -6.22
C GLN A 114 2.38 -10.32 -6.84
N LYS A 115 2.13 -9.86 -8.06
CA LYS A 115 0.83 -10.02 -8.73
C LYS A 115 0.50 -11.46 -9.10
N HIS A 116 1.51 -12.21 -9.54
CA HIS A 116 1.33 -13.56 -10.07
C HIS A 116 1.34 -14.66 -9.00
N VAL A 117 1.46 -14.31 -7.71
CA VAL A 117 1.57 -15.31 -6.64
C VAL A 117 0.38 -16.27 -6.61
N TYR A 118 -0.82 -15.78 -6.96
CA TYR A 118 -2.06 -16.56 -6.95
C TYR A 118 -2.29 -17.41 -8.20
N GLU A 119 -1.42 -17.29 -9.21
CA GLU A 119 -1.38 -18.23 -10.35
C GLU A 119 -0.63 -19.52 -9.97
N PHE A 120 0.28 -19.44 -8.99
CA PHE A 120 1.10 -20.57 -8.54
C PHE A 120 0.60 -21.23 -7.25
N ARG A 121 -0.17 -20.52 -6.42
CA ARG A 121 -0.72 -21.06 -5.17
C ARG A 121 -2.04 -20.42 -4.78
N GLN A 122 -2.79 -21.09 -3.92
CA GLN A 122 -3.99 -20.52 -3.31
C GLN A 122 -3.65 -19.48 -2.21
N PRO A 123 -4.56 -18.51 -1.97
CA PRO A 123 -4.44 -17.59 -0.85
C PRO A 123 -4.55 -18.31 0.48
N ARG A 124 -3.83 -17.81 1.48
CA ARG A 124 -3.88 -18.33 2.84
C ARG A 124 -4.80 -17.47 3.70
N ARG A 125 -5.43 -18.08 4.70
CA ARG A 125 -6.19 -17.31 5.69
C ARG A 125 -5.27 -16.31 6.39
N TRP A 126 -5.83 -15.15 6.68
CA TRP A 126 -5.16 -14.03 7.32
C TRP A 126 -4.04 -13.43 6.47
N GLU A 127 -3.90 -13.80 5.21
CA GLU A 127 -2.93 -13.21 4.31
C GLU A 127 -3.39 -11.81 3.85
N PRO A 128 -2.51 -10.79 3.85
CA PRO A 128 -2.78 -9.52 3.20
C PRO A 128 -2.86 -9.69 1.68
N ILE A 129 -3.92 -9.15 1.07
CA ILE A 129 -4.14 -9.17 -0.37
C ILE A 129 -4.34 -7.75 -0.87
N VAL A 130 -3.87 -7.51 -2.09
CA VAL A 130 -4.10 -6.25 -2.82
C VAL A 130 -5.03 -6.54 -3.98
N PHE A 131 -6.12 -5.78 -4.07
CA PHE A 131 -7.04 -5.84 -5.20
C PHE A 131 -7.47 -4.44 -5.61
N ARG A 132 -7.89 -4.28 -6.87
CA ARG A 132 -8.40 -3.01 -7.38
C ARG A 132 -9.86 -2.85 -6.99
N ASN A 133 -10.23 -1.66 -6.56
CA ASN A 133 -11.62 -1.36 -6.27
C ASN A 133 -12.46 -1.51 -7.57
N PRO A 134 -13.52 -2.36 -7.58
CA PRO A 134 -14.36 -2.51 -8.77
C PRO A 134 -15.03 -1.22 -9.22
N ALA A 135 -15.33 -0.31 -8.29
CA ALA A 135 -15.93 0.99 -8.59
C ALA A 135 -14.91 2.02 -9.10
N GLN A 136 -13.64 1.90 -8.70
CA GLN A 136 -12.55 2.81 -9.07
C GLN A 136 -11.25 2.02 -9.32
N PRO A 137 -11.00 1.52 -10.54
CA PRO A 137 -9.88 0.61 -10.83
C PRO A 137 -8.48 1.22 -10.69
N ALA A 138 -8.40 2.55 -10.58
CA ALA A 138 -7.18 3.28 -10.32
C ALA A 138 -6.73 3.16 -8.84
N GLU A 139 -7.65 2.81 -7.93
CA GLU A 139 -7.37 2.70 -6.51
C GLU A 139 -7.14 1.24 -6.09
N ALA A 140 -6.03 0.99 -5.41
CA ALA A 140 -5.67 -0.33 -4.89
C ALA A 140 -5.99 -0.41 -3.40
N TYR A 141 -6.71 -1.46 -2.99
CA TYR A 141 -7.05 -1.73 -1.60
C TYR A 141 -6.27 -2.91 -1.06
N VAL A 142 -5.83 -2.75 0.20
CA VAL A 142 -5.21 -3.82 0.96
C VAL A 142 -6.23 -4.33 1.98
N LYS A 143 -6.65 -5.58 1.81
CA LYS A 143 -7.52 -6.29 2.76
C LYS A 143 -6.87 -7.59 3.21
N ARG A 144 -7.46 -8.26 4.19
CA ARG A 144 -6.95 -9.53 4.72
C ARG A 144 -7.97 -10.62 4.41
N VAL A 145 -7.49 -11.77 3.94
CA VAL A 145 -8.36 -12.91 3.62
C VAL A 145 -8.93 -13.48 4.90
N VAL A 146 -10.25 -13.44 5.04
CA VAL A 146 -10.97 -13.98 6.21
C VAL A 146 -11.57 -15.35 5.94
N GLY A 147 -12.17 -15.56 4.77
CA GLY A 147 -12.76 -16.83 4.35
C GLY A 147 -12.15 -17.35 3.05
N LEU A 148 -12.09 -18.67 2.93
CA LEU A 148 -11.66 -19.39 1.72
C LEU A 148 -12.87 -20.02 0.99
N PRO A 149 -12.73 -20.38 -0.30
CA PRO A 149 -13.81 -21.04 -1.03
C PRO A 149 -14.32 -22.29 -0.32
N GLY A 150 -15.66 -22.41 -0.21
CA GLY A 150 -16.32 -23.55 0.47
C GLY A 150 -16.56 -23.36 1.96
N GLU A 151 -16.17 -22.22 2.54
CA GLU A 151 -16.38 -21.94 3.97
C GLU A 151 -17.60 -21.07 4.23
N GLN A 152 -18.28 -21.35 5.34
CA GLN A 152 -19.33 -20.49 5.87
C GLN A 152 -18.72 -19.51 6.88
N ILE A 153 -18.87 -18.21 6.62
CA ILE A 153 -18.42 -17.14 7.51
C ILE A 153 -19.62 -16.54 8.22
N GLN A 154 -19.53 -16.39 9.53
CA GLN A 154 -20.52 -15.73 10.36
C GLN A 154 -19.82 -14.68 11.23
N ILE A 155 -20.48 -13.56 11.49
CA ILE A 155 -20.03 -12.55 12.43
C ILE A 155 -21.07 -12.49 13.54
N ILE A 156 -20.66 -12.85 14.76
CA ILE A 156 -21.53 -12.92 15.94
C ILE A 156 -20.85 -12.13 17.04
N ASP A 157 -21.52 -11.10 17.56
CA ASP A 157 -20.99 -10.21 18.62
C ASP A 157 -19.62 -9.58 18.31
N GLY A 158 -19.32 -9.38 17.02
CA GLY A 158 -18.05 -8.82 16.55
C GLY A 158 -16.94 -9.86 16.31
N ASP A 159 -17.15 -11.10 16.73
CA ASP A 159 -16.25 -12.22 16.48
C ASP A 159 -16.54 -12.89 15.14
N VAL A 160 -15.48 -13.37 14.50
CA VAL A 160 -15.57 -14.08 13.22
C VAL A 160 -15.59 -15.59 13.48
N TYR A 161 -16.62 -16.25 12.98
CA TYR A 161 -16.78 -17.70 13.01
C TYR A 161 -16.66 -18.28 11.61
N ILE A 162 -15.95 -19.39 11.50
CA ILE A 162 -15.74 -20.14 10.26
C ILE A 162 -16.27 -21.56 10.47
N ASN A 163 -17.28 -21.95 9.69
CA ASN A 163 -17.95 -23.26 9.81
C ASN A 163 -18.42 -23.55 11.26
N GLY A 164 -18.87 -22.51 11.97
CA GLY A 164 -19.34 -22.61 13.37
C GLY A 164 -18.23 -22.59 14.44
N HIS A 165 -16.96 -22.51 14.06
CA HIS A 165 -15.83 -22.41 15.00
C HIS A 165 -15.26 -20.99 15.02
N LEU A 166 -14.89 -20.51 16.21
CA LEU A 166 -14.21 -19.22 16.37
C LEU A 166 -12.84 -19.25 15.66
N SER A 167 -12.57 -18.24 14.84
CA SER A 167 -11.41 -18.17 13.94
C SER A 167 -10.09 -17.81 14.59
#